data_AF-A0A2V7XAV5-F1
#
_entry.id   AF-A0A2V7XAV5-F1
#
_cell.length_a   1.000
_cell.length_b   1.000
_cell.length_c   1.000
_cell.angle_alpha   90.00
_cell.angle_beta   90.00
_cell.angle_gamma   90.00
#
_symmetry.space_group_name_H-M   'P 1'
#
loop_
_entity.id
_entity.type
_entity.pdbx_description
1 polymer ?
#
loop_
_entity_poly.entity_id
_entity_poly.type
_entity_poly.pdbx_seq_one_letter_code
_entity_poly.pdbx_strand_id
1 'polypeptide(L)'
;PLPSKARPPAKAPAAAAAPVPTVAPVPAVAPAPAAGAVVPGVPLVPDTPITWPTGRLADHEFADLVREVYSRHWNGLLTLNHMGVEKSVRVQDGRLVFAFSSARDDRLGELLLRRGRITLHQYVEASRAMRKGIRLGTILVEQGALDARELVKVVMDHTQEIIYSAFQWTEGLYHFTDGGGSPEPIMLKLSTPDAILEGIRRIDSWSRIERAVGSMETRYLRARGYEKVLSEMTLSLEKLSILTGLDVEQDVGTICKSSTLSHYEVCRTLWAYRVIGVVQRLA
;
A
#
# COMPACT_ATOMS: atom_id res chain seq x y z
N PRO A 1 -50.93 52.80 -15.25
CA PRO A 1 -51.90 51.78 -15.73
C PRO A 1 -51.23 50.40 -15.80
N LEU A 2 -51.70 49.43 -14.99
CA LEU A 2 -51.17 48.07 -14.91
C LEU A 2 -52.31 47.07 -15.17
N PRO A 3 -52.17 46.09 -16.08
CA PRO A 3 -53.24 45.15 -16.39
C PRO A 3 -53.28 43.94 -15.44
N SER A 4 -54.49 43.69 -14.92
CA SER A 4 -55.11 42.42 -14.49
C SER A 4 -54.29 41.25 -13.90
N LYS A 5 -54.73 40.74 -12.75
CA LYS A 5 -54.34 39.43 -12.21
C LYS A 5 -55.30 38.34 -12.67
N ALA A 6 -54.79 37.17 -13.08
CA ALA A 6 -55.57 35.94 -13.24
C ALA A 6 -55.18 34.89 -12.19
N ARG A 7 -56.14 34.08 -11.73
CA ARG A 7 -55.93 32.92 -10.82
C ARG A 7 -55.97 31.62 -11.64
N PRO A 8 -55.32 30.51 -11.20
CA PRO A 8 -55.12 29.33 -12.02
C PRO A 8 -56.27 28.30 -11.91
N PRO A 9 -56.40 27.40 -12.90
CA PRO A 9 -57.25 26.20 -12.82
C PRO A 9 -56.65 25.10 -11.90
N ALA A 10 -57.44 24.05 -11.64
CA ALA A 10 -57.23 23.11 -10.55
C ALA A 10 -56.28 21.92 -10.85
N LYS A 11 -55.95 21.16 -9.81
CA LYS A 11 -54.98 20.05 -9.80
C LYS A 11 -55.68 18.71 -9.53
N ALA A 12 -55.49 17.71 -10.40
CA ALA A 12 -55.97 16.33 -10.23
C ALA A 12 -55.14 15.36 -11.10
N PRO A 13 -55.15 14.06 -10.82
CA PRO A 13 -54.59 13.43 -9.62
C PRO A 13 -53.27 12.69 -9.94
N ALA A 14 -52.60 12.13 -8.93
CA ALA A 14 -51.37 11.38 -9.14
C ALA A 14 -51.63 9.99 -9.75
N ALA A 15 -50.94 9.66 -10.85
CA ALA A 15 -50.86 8.29 -11.35
C ALA A 15 -49.93 7.46 -10.45
N ALA A 16 -50.31 6.22 -10.14
CA ALA A 16 -49.57 5.36 -9.24
C ALA A 16 -48.24 4.87 -9.85
N ALA A 17 -47.21 4.72 -9.02
CA ALA A 17 -45.95 4.11 -9.43
C ALA A 17 -46.13 2.60 -9.66
N ALA A 18 -45.63 2.10 -10.79
CA ALA A 18 -45.53 0.65 -11.02
C ALA A 18 -44.48 0.03 -10.06
N PRO A 19 -44.71 -1.19 -9.54
CA PRO A 19 -43.79 -1.81 -8.60
C PRO A 19 -42.48 -2.24 -9.28
N VAL A 20 -41.36 -1.96 -8.63
CA VAL A 20 -40.05 -2.53 -8.99
C VAL A 20 -40.06 -4.03 -8.67
N PRO A 21 -39.59 -4.92 -9.57
CA PRO A 21 -39.60 -6.36 -9.31
C PRO A 21 -38.64 -6.75 -8.19
N THR A 22 -39.18 -7.29 -7.10
CA THR A 22 -38.41 -7.84 -5.97
C THR A 22 -37.69 -9.13 -6.38
N VAL A 23 -36.37 -9.13 -6.42
CA VAL A 23 -35.58 -10.35 -6.61
C VAL A 23 -35.53 -11.13 -5.30
N ALA A 24 -36.25 -12.25 -5.25
CA ALA A 24 -36.20 -13.19 -4.13
C ALA A 24 -34.92 -14.07 -4.18
N PRO A 25 -34.40 -14.56 -3.05
CA PRO A 25 -33.20 -15.39 -3.01
C PRO A 25 -33.45 -16.80 -3.57
N VAL A 26 -32.45 -17.37 -4.24
CA VAL A 26 -32.46 -18.76 -4.72
C VAL A 26 -32.13 -19.71 -3.55
N PRO A 27 -32.94 -20.74 -3.27
CA PRO A 27 -32.69 -21.68 -2.18
C PRO A 27 -31.66 -22.77 -2.53
N ALA A 28 -31.04 -23.36 -1.51
CA ALA A 28 -30.07 -24.45 -1.64
C ALA A 28 -30.74 -25.81 -1.91
N VAL A 29 -30.04 -26.72 -2.61
CA VAL A 29 -30.51 -28.09 -2.93
C VAL A 29 -29.34 -29.09 -2.86
N ALA A 30 -29.44 -30.11 -2.00
CA ALA A 30 -28.66 -31.35 -2.01
C ALA A 30 -29.28 -32.36 -1.02
N PRO A 31 -28.91 -33.67 -1.02
CA PRO A 31 -28.20 -34.46 -2.04
C PRO A 31 -29.25 -35.41 -2.72
N ALA A 32 -29.16 -36.72 -3.01
CA ALA A 32 -28.19 -37.84 -3.09
C ALA A 32 -28.92 -39.02 -3.83
N PRO A 33 -28.28 -40.15 -4.22
CA PRO A 33 -26.95 -40.35 -4.79
C PRO A 33 -26.99 -41.23 -6.08
N ALA A 34 -25.85 -41.43 -6.76
CA ALA A 34 -25.65 -42.51 -7.74
C ALA A 34 -24.20 -43.04 -7.67
N ALA A 35 -23.98 -44.30 -8.02
CA ALA A 35 -22.73 -45.02 -7.72
C ALA A 35 -21.76 -45.17 -8.90
N GLY A 36 -20.47 -45.34 -8.58
CA GLY A 36 -19.57 -46.17 -9.40
C GLY A 36 -18.72 -45.47 -10.46
N ALA A 37 -17.78 -44.62 -10.05
CA ALA A 37 -16.59 -44.29 -10.86
C ALA A 37 -15.35 -44.15 -9.97
N VAL A 38 -14.28 -44.89 -10.29
CA VAL A 38 -12.98 -44.78 -9.59
C VAL A 38 -12.14 -43.72 -10.28
N VAL A 39 -11.76 -42.67 -9.56
CA VAL A 39 -10.88 -41.59 -10.04
C VAL A 39 -9.53 -41.70 -9.32
N PRO A 40 -8.39 -41.79 -10.04
CA PRO A 40 -7.09 -41.96 -9.41
C PRO A 40 -6.54 -40.64 -8.84
N GLY A 41 -6.10 -40.68 -7.57
CA GLY A 41 -5.03 -39.83 -7.05
C GLY A 41 -5.26 -38.31 -7.08
N VAL A 42 -6.22 -37.79 -6.31
CA VAL A 42 -6.15 -36.38 -5.87
C VAL A 42 -4.94 -36.24 -4.93
N PRO A 43 -3.99 -35.31 -5.18
CA PRO A 43 -2.91 -35.04 -4.25
C PRO A 43 -3.49 -34.54 -2.92
N LEU A 44 -3.05 -35.11 -1.80
CA LEU A 44 -3.44 -34.64 -0.48
C LEU A 44 -2.79 -33.27 -0.22
N VAL A 45 -3.47 -32.20 -0.60
CA VAL A 45 -3.15 -30.85 -0.10
C VAL A 45 -3.32 -30.89 1.41
N PRO A 46 -2.29 -30.57 2.22
CA PRO A 46 -2.48 -30.50 3.66
C PRO A 46 -3.35 -29.29 3.98
N ASP A 47 -4.55 -29.53 4.54
CA ASP A 47 -5.45 -28.50 5.08
C ASP A 47 -4.87 -27.87 6.37
N THR A 48 -3.69 -27.29 6.24
CA THR A 48 -3.13 -26.38 7.23
C THR A 48 -3.85 -25.04 7.05
N PRO A 49 -4.68 -24.58 8.00
CA PRO A 49 -5.37 -23.31 7.86
C PRO A 49 -4.35 -22.18 7.69
N ILE A 50 -4.59 -21.29 6.73
CA ILE A 50 -3.67 -20.18 6.45
C ILE A 50 -3.69 -19.23 7.66
N THR A 51 -2.65 -19.31 8.49
CA THR A 51 -2.43 -18.40 9.61
C THR A 51 -1.88 -17.08 9.10
N TRP A 52 -2.77 -16.09 8.97
CA TRP A 52 -2.39 -14.73 8.59
C TRP A 52 -1.45 -14.10 9.63
N PRO A 53 -0.41 -13.37 9.20
CA PRO A 53 0.62 -12.87 10.11
C PRO A 53 0.03 -11.85 11.09
N THR A 54 0.33 -12.04 12.37
CA THR A 54 -0.02 -11.14 13.47
C THR A 54 1.10 -11.16 14.51
N GLY A 55 1.44 -10.01 15.08
CA GLY A 55 2.64 -9.88 15.92
C GLY A 55 3.01 -8.44 16.25
N ARG A 56 4.29 -8.21 16.56
CA ARG A 56 4.84 -6.89 16.94
C ARG A 56 5.84 -6.40 15.91
N LEU A 57 5.83 -5.10 15.61
CA LEU A 57 6.78 -4.48 14.68
C LEU A 57 8.25 -4.49 15.17
N ALA A 58 8.47 -4.80 16.45
CA ALA A 58 9.80 -5.01 17.02
C ALA A 58 10.36 -6.42 16.72
N ASP A 59 9.49 -7.39 16.45
CA ASP A 59 9.86 -8.79 16.16
C ASP A 59 9.88 -9.08 14.64
N HIS A 60 9.12 -8.29 13.87
CA HIS A 60 9.11 -8.32 12.40
C HIS A 60 8.92 -6.88 11.86
N GLU A 61 9.95 -6.30 11.23
CA GLU A 61 9.85 -4.93 10.73
C GLU A 61 8.91 -4.85 9.52
N PHE A 62 8.29 -3.67 9.30
CA PHE A 62 7.31 -3.48 8.23
C PHE A 62 7.84 -3.82 6.83
N ALA A 63 9.14 -3.66 6.58
CA ALA A 63 9.77 -4.03 5.33
C ALA A 63 9.70 -5.55 5.05
N ASP A 64 9.90 -6.38 6.08
CA ASP A 64 9.85 -7.84 5.98
C ASP A 64 8.39 -8.32 5.86
N LEU A 65 7.43 -7.65 6.51
CA LEU A 65 5.99 -7.91 6.31
C LEU A 65 5.54 -7.62 4.87
N VAL A 66 5.91 -6.46 4.32
CA VAL A 66 5.67 -6.11 2.92
C VAL A 66 6.33 -7.12 1.98
N ARG A 67 7.51 -7.63 2.35
CA ARG A 67 8.20 -8.66 1.58
C ARG A 67 7.49 -10.01 1.57
N GLU A 68 7.01 -10.47 2.73
CA GLU A 68 6.28 -11.74 2.84
C GLU A 68 5.01 -11.71 1.98
N VAL A 69 4.22 -10.66 2.18
CA VAL A 69 3.00 -10.32 1.44
C VAL A 69 3.22 -10.39 -0.08
N TYR A 70 4.34 -9.83 -0.56
CA TYR A 70 4.74 -9.88 -1.97
C TYR A 70 5.06 -11.30 -2.45
N SER A 71 5.90 -12.07 -1.73
CA SER A 71 6.22 -13.47 -2.11
C SER A 71 5.01 -14.40 -2.17
N ARG A 72 4.01 -14.17 -1.31
CA ARG A 72 2.85 -15.05 -1.18
C ARG A 72 1.65 -14.62 -2.03
N HIS A 73 1.82 -13.57 -2.86
CA HIS A 73 0.76 -13.03 -3.74
C HIS A 73 -0.55 -12.72 -2.98
N TRP A 74 -0.43 -12.29 -1.73
CA TRP A 74 -1.58 -12.16 -0.83
C TRP A 74 -2.51 -11.01 -1.22
N ASN A 75 -3.78 -11.15 -0.83
CA ASN A 75 -4.86 -10.21 -1.06
C ASN A 75 -5.50 -9.92 0.31
N GLY A 76 -5.72 -8.66 0.67
CA GLY A 76 -6.23 -8.32 2.00
C GLY A 76 -5.79 -6.97 2.51
N LEU A 77 -5.80 -6.82 3.83
CA LEU A 77 -5.45 -5.60 4.55
C LEU A 77 -4.40 -5.90 5.63
N LEU A 78 -3.20 -5.33 5.48
CA LEU A 78 -2.18 -5.31 6.52
C LEU A 78 -2.40 -4.07 7.40
N THR A 79 -2.83 -4.27 8.64
CA THR A 79 -3.11 -3.19 9.60
C THR A 79 -2.06 -3.16 10.69
N LEU A 80 -1.61 -1.95 11.01
CA LEU A 80 -0.56 -1.58 11.95
C LEU A 80 -1.16 -0.65 13.00
N ASN A 81 -0.87 -0.87 14.28
CA ASN A 81 -1.34 -0.03 15.38
C ASN A 81 -0.19 0.33 16.34
N HIS A 82 0.08 1.63 16.51
CA HIS A 82 1.11 2.16 17.38
C HIS A 82 0.61 3.43 18.11
N MET A 83 0.65 3.43 19.44
CA MET A 83 0.27 4.57 20.31
C MET A 83 -1.11 5.21 19.96
N GLY A 84 -2.10 4.39 19.61
CA GLY A 84 -3.45 4.83 19.24
C GLY A 84 -3.58 5.36 17.80
N VAL A 85 -2.48 5.39 17.03
CA VAL A 85 -2.50 5.62 15.59
C VAL A 85 -2.60 4.28 14.87
N GLU A 86 -3.49 4.22 13.88
CA GLU A 86 -3.66 3.09 12.97
C GLU A 86 -3.13 3.46 11.58
N LYS A 87 -2.47 2.51 10.92
CA LYS A 87 -2.14 2.55 9.49
C LYS A 87 -2.53 1.23 8.86
N SER A 88 -3.28 1.27 7.76
CA SER A 88 -3.68 0.06 7.04
C SER A 88 -3.27 0.15 5.58
N VAL A 89 -2.57 -0.86 5.08
CA VAL A 89 -2.13 -0.97 3.70
C VAL A 89 -2.88 -2.12 3.03
N ARG A 90 -3.59 -1.82 1.95
CA ARG A 90 -4.37 -2.79 1.18
C ARG A 90 -3.50 -3.42 0.11
N VAL A 91 -3.60 -4.73 0.00
CA VAL A 91 -2.82 -5.57 -0.88
C VAL A 91 -3.72 -6.28 -1.88
N GLN A 92 -3.29 -6.35 -3.13
CA GLN A 92 -3.86 -7.25 -4.14
C GLN A 92 -2.71 -7.87 -4.93
N ASP A 93 -2.69 -9.20 -5.07
CA ASP A 93 -1.61 -9.94 -5.76
C ASP A 93 -0.20 -9.57 -5.26
N GLY A 94 -0.03 -9.41 -3.94
CA GLY A 94 1.24 -8.98 -3.33
C GLY A 94 1.63 -7.50 -3.61
N ARG A 95 0.79 -6.73 -4.31
CA ARG A 95 1.01 -5.32 -4.66
C ARG A 95 0.33 -4.38 -3.67
N LEU A 96 1.05 -3.34 -3.25
CA LEU A 96 0.51 -2.31 -2.35
C LEU A 96 -0.38 -1.34 -3.16
N VAL A 97 -1.69 -1.55 -3.12
CA VAL A 97 -2.65 -0.85 -4.00
C VAL A 97 -3.33 0.36 -3.36
N PHE A 98 -3.47 0.40 -2.03
CA PHE A 98 -4.02 1.55 -1.31
C PHE A 98 -3.51 1.59 0.13
N ALA A 99 -3.64 2.72 0.82
CA ALA A 99 -3.28 2.88 2.22
C ALA A 99 -4.13 3.95 2.92
N PHE A 100 -4.30 3.79 4.23
CA PHE A 100 -5.03 4.69 5.12
C PHE A 100 -4.23 4.92 6.41
N SER A 101 -4.41 6.09 7.03
CA SER A 101 -3.93 6.35 8.39
C SER A 101 -4.96 7.15 9.19
N SER A 102 -5.09 6.84 10.49
CA SER A 102 -5.87 7.66 11.42
C SER A 102 -5.11 8.89 11.93
N ALA A 103 -3.78 8.97 11.72
CA ALA A 103 -2.96 10.08 12.17
C ALA A 103 -3.40 11.39 11.52
N ARG A 104 -3.41 12.48 12.29
CA ARG A 104 -3.83 13.78 11.78
C ARG A 104 -2.87 14.32 10.72
N ASP A 105 -1.56 14.22 10.96
CA ASP A 105 -0.55 14.79 10.06
C ASP A 105 -0.31 13.96 8.79
N ASP A 106 -0.92 12.77 8.73
CA ASP A 106 -1.01 11.89 7.56
C ASP A 106 -2.31 12.11 6.76
N ARG A 107 -3.11 13.15 7.06
CA ARG A 107 -4.32 13.48 6.29
C ARG A 107 -4.01 14.27 5.02
N LEU A 108 -4.89 14.14 4.03
CA LEU A 108 -4.72 14.76 2.71
C LEU A 108 -4.60 16.29 2.77
N GLY A 109 -5.44 16.96 3.56
CA GLY A 109 -5.43 18.43 3.68
C GLY A 109 -4.17 18.93 4.38
N GLU A 110 -3.83 18.34 5.52
CA GLU A 110 -2.59 18.59 6.25
C GLU A 110 -1.32 18.33 5.40
N LEU A 111 -1.31 17.27 4.56
CA LEU A 111 -0.22 17.02 3.59
C LEU A 111 -0.13 18.09 2.50
N LEU A 112 -1.26 18.49 1.90
CA LEU A 112 -1.30 19.51 0.86
C LEU A 112 -0.86 20.88 1.38
N LEU A 113 -1.27 21.23 2.60
CA LEU A 113 -0.86 22.44 3.30
C LEU A 113 0.66 22.40 3.61
N ARG A 114 1.16 21.29 4.14
CA ARG A 114 2.60 21.06 4.41
C ARG A 114 3.46 21.11 3.14
N ARG A 115 2.92 20.72 1.99
CA ARG A 115 3.55 20.82 0.66
C ARG A 115 3.31 22.16 -0.06
N GLY A 116 2.64 23.12 0.57
CA GLY A 116 2.34 24.43 -0.03
C GLY A 116 1.42 24.37 -1.27
N ARG A 117 0.71 23.27 -1.51
CA ARG A 117 -0.23 23.10 -2.64
C ARG A 117 -1.54 23.85 -2.42
N ILE A 118 -1.95 24.02 -1.16
CA ILE A 118 -3.10 24.82 -0.76
C ILE A 118 -2.70 25.79 0.35
N THR A 119 -3.34 26.95 0.38
CA THR A 119 -3.18 27.92 1.48
C THR A 119 -3.95 27.48 2.73
N LEU A 120 -3.57 28.02 3.89
CA LEU A 120 -4.33 27.83 5.13
C LEU A 120 -5.80 28.27 5.00
N HIS A 121 -6.06 29.32 4.22
CA HIS A 121 -7.43 29.79 3.94
C HIS A 121 -8.23 28.72 3.16
N GLN A 122 -7.69 28.21 2.05
CA GLN A 122 -8.33 27.14 1.28
C GLN A 122 -8.53 25.86 2.13
N TYR A 123 -7.55 25.48 2.95
CA TYR A 123 -7.68 24.35 3.87
C TYR A 123 -8.85 24.55 4.86
N VAL A 124 -8.97 25.73 5.48
CA VAL A 124 -10.04 26.04 6.45
C VAL A 124 -11.41 26.09 5.77
N GLU A 125 -11.54 26.73 4.62
CA GLU A 125 -12.83 26.82 3.90
C GLU A 125 -13.27 25.47 3.31
N ALA A 126 -12.35 24.67 2.79
CA ALA A 126 -12.67 23.31 2.35
C ALA A 126 -13.06 22.39 3.53
N SER A 127 -12.41 22.55 4.69
CA SER A 127 -12.75 21.82 5.92
C SER A 127 -14.13 22.22 6.45
N ARG A 128 -14.49 23.51 6.41
CA ARG A 128 -15.81 24.03 6.80
C ARG A 128 -16.93 23.53 5.88
N ALA A 129 -16.63 23.37 4.59
CA ALA A 129 -17.59 22.86 3.59
C ALA A 129 -17.72 21.31 3.57
N MET A 130 -17.04 20.59 4.46
CA MET A 130 -17.14 19.12 4.56
C MET A 130 -18.56 18.67 4.95
N ARG A 131 -19.16 17.87 4.06
CA ARG A 131 -20.53 17.34 4.18
C ARG A 131 -20.53 15.82 4.03
N LYS A 132 -21.43 15.13 4.74
CA LYS A 132 -21.44 13.66 4.86
C LYS A 132 -21.39 12.97 3.49
N GLY A 133 -20.40 12.11 3.29
CA GLY A 133 -20.19 11.36 2.04
C GLY A 133 -19.26 12.03 1.03
N ILE A 134 -18.86 13.30 1.23
CA ILE A 134 -17.95 14.02 0.31
C ILE A 134 -16.58 14.20 0.97
N ARG A 135 -15.52 13.94 0.18
CA ARG A 135 -14.12 13.99 0.63
C ARG A 135 -13.55 15.40 0.46
N LEU A 136 -12.62 15.78 1.33
CA LEU A 136 -11.95 17.09 1.29
C LEU A 136 -11.34 17.40 -0.08
N GLY A 137 -10.72 16.40 -0.74
CA GLY A 137 -10.16 16.56 -2.08
C GLY A 137 -11.19 16.93 -3.15
N THR A 138 -12.41 16.40 -3.08
CA THR A 138 -13.52 16.78 -3.97
C THR A 138 -13.91 18.24 -3.75
N ILE A 139 -13.97 18.69 -2.49
CA ILE A 139 -14.32 20.06 -2.13
C ILE A 139 -13.24 21.05 -2.58
N LEU A 140 -11.96 20.68 -2.48
CA LEU A 140 -10.86 21.49 -3.01
C LEU A 140 -10.96 21.64 -4.55
N VAL A 141 -11.50 20.65 -5.27
CA VAL A 141 -11.82 20.80 -6.70
C VAL A 141 -13.08 21.65 -6.92
N GLU A 142 -14.15 21.46 -6.14
CA GLU A 142 -15.35 22.33 -6.17
C GLU A 142 -15.01 23.81 -5.94
N GLN A 143 -14.01 24.10 -5.12
CA GLN A 143 -13.53 25.44 -4.77
C GLN A 143 -12.40 25.96 -5.70
N GLY A 144 -11.99 25.21 -6.72
CA GLY A 144 -10.91 25.59 -7.65
C GLY A 144 -9.51 25.67 -7.02
N ALA A 145 -9.31 25.05 -5.84
CA ALA A 145 -8.02 24.96 -5.15
C ALA A 145 -7.16 23.78 -5.64
N LEU A 146 -7.73 22.83 -6.38
CA LEU A 146 -7.06 21.75 -7.09
C LEU A 146 -7.75 21.51 -8.45
N ASP A 147 -7.03 21.02 -9.44
CA ASP A 147 -7.63 20.43 -10.64
C ASP A 147 -8.08 18.97 -10.38
N ALA A 148 -9.07 18.48 -11.14
CA ALA A 148 -9.57 17.11 -11.04
C ALA A 148 -8.50 16.05 -11.43
N ARG A 149 -7.59 16.35 -12.36
CA ARG A 149 -6.47 15.47 -12.73
C ARG A 149 -5.35 15.55 -11.69
N GLU A 150 -5.11 16.74 -11.14
CA GLU A 150 -4.18 16.92 -10.03
C GLU A 150 -4.62 16.09 -8.81
N LEU A 151 -5.91 16.11 -8.46
CA LEU A 151 -6.44 15.36 -7.32
C LEU A 151 -6.09 13.86 -7.38
N VAL A 152 -6.10 13.24 -8.57
CA VAL A 152 -5.72 11.82 -8.73
C VAL A 152 -4.26 11.59 -8.36
N LYS A 153 -3.34 12.43 -8.88
CA LYS A 153 -1.92 12.35 -8.50
C LYS A 153 -1.74 12.63 -7.00
N VAL A 154 -2.38 13.67 -6.50
CA VAL A 154 -2.34 14.09 -5.09
C VAL A 154 -2.77 12.96 -4.15
N VAL A 155 -3.80 12.17 -4.51
CA VAL A 155 -4.22 10.98 -3.76
C VAL A 155 -3.19 9.84 -3.88
N MET A 156 -2.59 9.61 -5.05
CA MET A 156 -1.52 8.61 -5.20
C MET A 156 -0.28 8.96 -4.37
N ASP A 157 0.22 10.20 -4.49
CA ASP A 157 1.34 10.73 -3.71
C ASP A 157 1.04 10.61 -2.20
N HIS A 158 -0.18 10.98 -1.76
CA HIS A 158 -0.62 10.85 -0.37
C HIS A 158 -0.62 9.41 0.13
N THR A 159 -1.13 8.48 -0.68
CA THR A 159 -1.17 7.05 -0.38
C THR A 159 0.26 6.49 -0.21
N GLN A 160 1.19 6.92 -1.07
CA GLN A 160 2.60 6.54 -0.95
C GLN A 160 3.25 7.08 0.34
N GLU A 161 2.99 8.34 0.72
CA GLU A 161 3.51 8.89 1.98
C GLU A 161 3.00 8.14 3.22
N ILE A 162 1.75 7.63 3.22
CA ILE A 162 1.26 6.75 4.30
C ILE A 162 2.05 5.44 4.36
N ILE A 163 2.31 4.80 3.20
CA ILE A 163 3.10 3.55 3.12
C ILE A 163 4.52 3.80 3.61
N TYR A 164 5.21 4.82 3.10
CA TYR A 164 6.60 5.11 3.46
C TYR A 164 6.75 5.54 4.91
N SER A 165 5.77 6.25 5.48
CA SER A 165 5.77 6.61 6.91
C SER A 165 5.43 5.45 7.85
N ALA A 166 5.09 4.26 7.34
CA ALA A 166 4.99 3.02 8.13
C ALA A 166 6.35 2.30 8.27
N PHE A 167 7.29 2.45 7.32
CA PHE A 167 8.67 1.92 7.45
C PHE A 167 9.44 2.54 8.64
N GLN A 168 9.01 3.71 9.10
CA GLN A 168 9.58 4.39 10.26
C GLN A 168 9.15 3.77 11.61
N TRP A 169 8.09 2.97 11.65
CA TRP A 169 7.61 2.35 12.89
C TRP A 169 8.44 1.12 13.26
N THR A 170 9.14 1.19 14.40
CA THR A 170 9.90 0.09 15.03
C THR A 170 9.12 -0.67 16.10
N GLU A 171 7.92 -0.18 16.44
CA GLU A 171 7.11 -0.66 17.54
C GLU A 171 5.63 -0.58 17.19
N GLY A 172 4.80 -1.26 17.96
CA GLY A 172 3.36 -1.43 17.71
C GLY A 172 3.01 -2.87 17.38
N LEU A 173 1.73 -3.09 17.13
CA LEU A 173 1.18 -4.39 16.72
C LEU A 173 0.85 -4.36 15.22
N TYR A 174 0.95 -5.51 14.57
CA TYR A 174 0.42 -5.71 13.22
C TYR A 174 -0.52 -6.92 13.17
N HIS A 175 -1.46 -6.90 12.24
CA HIS A 175 -2.22 -8.08 11.81
C HIS A 175 -2.58 -7.96 10.32
N PHE A 176 -2.66 -9.10 9.65
CA PHE A 176 -3.19 -9.18 8.29
C PHE A 176 -4.59 -9.82 8.31
N THR A 177 -5.51 -9.26 7.54
CA THR A 177 -6.86 -9.79 7.33
C THR A 177 -7.06 -10.09 5.85
N ASP A 178 -7.41 -11.34 5.54
CA ASP A 178 -7.75 -11.79 4.17
C ASP A 178 -8.96 -11.03 3.60
N GLY A 179 -9.00 -10.91 2.28
CA GLY A 179 -10.16 -10.37 1.56
C GLY A 179 -9.79 -9.64 0.27
N GLY A 180 -10.42 -10.03 -0.84
CA GLY A 180 -10.34 -9.32 -2.10
C GLY A 180 -11.31 -8.14 -2.16
N GLY A 181 -10.80 -6.92 -2.37
CA GLY A 181 -11.63 -5.77 -2.74
C GLY A 181 -11.12 -4.42 -2.23
N SER A 182 -11.04 -3.44 -3.12
CA SER A 182 -10.89 -2.03 -2.76
C SER A 182 -12.12 -1.26 -3.23
N PRO A 183 -12.86 -0.55 -2.35
CA PRO A 183 -13.92 0.37 -2.76
C PRO A 183 -13.37 1.70 -3.31
N GLU A 184 -12.05 1.85 -3.37
CA GLU A 184 -11.37 3.08 -3.79
C GLU A 184 -11.20 3.13 -5.31
N PRO A 185 -11.69 4.19 -5.99
CA PRO A 185 -11.56 4.34 -7.44
C PRO A 185 -10.15 4.72 -7.91
N ILE A 186 -9.25 5.05 -6.98
CA ILE A 186 -7.85 5.40 -7.24
C ILE A 186 -6.99 4.36 -6.52
N MET A 187 -6.19 3.62 -7.29
CA MET A 187 -5.27 2.59 -6.80
C MET A 187 -3.85 2.89 -7.30
N LEU A 188 -2.85 2.58 -6.48
CA LEU A 188 -1.45 2.70 -6.84
C LEU A 188 -1.05 1.71 -7.94
N LYS A 189 -0.17 2.18 -8.83
CA LYS A 189 0.59 1.34 -9.78
C LYS A 189 2.06 1.32 -9.34
N LEU A 190 2.28 0.92 -8.09
CA LEU A 190 3.59 0.90 -7.43
C LEU A 190 4.16 -0.53 -7.47
N SER A 191 5.43 -0.66 -7.84
CA SER A 191 6.19 -1.92 -7.67
C SER A 191 6.47 -2.13 -6.18
N THR A 192 6.14 -3.30 -5.62
CA THR A 192 6.41 -3.60 -4.21
C THR A 192 7.92 -3.65 -3.90
N PRO A 193 8.79 -4.23 -4.76
CA PRO A 193 10.23 -4.07 -4.66
C PRO A 193 10.70 -2.60 -4.59
N ASP A 194 10.21 -1.72 -5.47
CA ASP A 194 10.55 -0.28 -5.42
C ASP A 194 10.00 0.39 -4.15
N ALA A 195 8.84 -0.04 -3.66
CA ALA A 195 8.25 0.46 -2.41
C ALA A 195 9.09 0.10 -1.18
N ILE A 196 9.65 -1.11 -1.13
CA ILE A 196 10.59 -1.55 -0.09
C ILE A 196 11.88 -0.72 -0.17
N LEU A 197 12.41 -0.51 -1.37
CA LEU A 197 13.63 0.27 -1.60
C LEU A 197 13.48 1.74 -1.17
N GLU A 198 12.41 2.41 -1.58
CA GLU A 198 12.14 3.81 -1.21
C GLU A 198 11.75 3.94 0.29
N GLY A 199 11.02 2.97 0.83
CA GLY A 199 10.70 2.90 2.25
C GLY A 199 11.94 2.81 3.12
N ILE A 200 12.88 1.91 2.80
CA ILE A 200 14.16 1.77 3.52
C ILE A 200 15.07 2.98 3.29
N ARG A 201 15.12 3.56 2.08
CA ARG A 201 15.89 4.79 1.77
C ARG A 201 15.41 6.02 2.56
N ARG A 202 14.22 5.98 3.17
CA ARG A 202 13.69 7.02 4.06
C ARG A 202 14.00 6.79 5.55
N ILE A 203 14.55 5.63 5.93
CA ILE A 203 14.93 5.35 7.32
C ILE A 203 16.29 5.99 7.59
N ASP A 204 16.34 7.00 8.47
CA ASP A 204 17.58 7.72 8.77
C ASP A 204 18.34 7.21 10.02
N SER A 205 17.76 6.25 10.75
CA SER A 205 18.35 5.68 11.97
C SER A 205 19.53 4.74 11.66
N TRP A 206 20.77 5.19 11.89
CA TRP A 206 21.97 4.36 11.68
C TRP A 206 21.92 3.04 12.45
N SER A 207 21.47 3.02 13.71
CA SER A 207 21.42 1.80 14.53
C SER A 207 20.36 0.77 14.08
N ARG A 208 19.41 1.15 13.20
CA ARG A 208 18.60 0.18 12.43
C ARG A 208 19.37 -0.36 11.22
N ILE A 209 19.96 0.54 10.43
CA ILE A 209 20.71 0.21 9.21
C ILE A 209 21.88 -0.74 9.52
N GLU A 210 22.69 -0.39 10.52
CA GLU A 210 23.83 -1.17 11.02
C GLU A 210 23.42 -2.59 11.46
N ARG A 211 22.31 -2.72 12.20
CA ARG A 211 21.76 -4.02 12.60
C ARG A 211 21.31 -4.85 11.39
N ALA A 212 20.67 -4.21 10.42
CA ALA A 212 20.08 -4.87 9.26
C ALA A 212 21.10 -5.26 8.17
N VAL A 213 22.25 -4.57 8.13
CA VAL A 213 23.38 -4.80 7.21
C VAL A 213 24.46 -5.68 7.85
N GLY A 214 24.80 -5.45 9.11
CA GLY A 214 25.93 -6.09 9.80
C GLY A 214 27.20 -5.23 9.82
N SER A 215 28.29 -5.84 10.29
CA SER A 215 29.62 -5.22 10.38
C SER A 215 30.30 -5.10 9.00
N MET A 216 31.46 -4.42 8.95
CA MET A 216 32.22 -4.25 7.70
C MET A 216 32.63 -5.58 7.05
N GLU A 217 32.87 -6.62 7.85
CA GLU A 217 33.30 -7.95 7.42
C GLU A 217 32.13 -8.83 6.97
N THR A 218 30.88 -8.38 7.19
CA THR A 218 29.69 -9.13 6.79
C THR A 218 29.65 -9.28 5.28
N ARG A 219 29.56 -10.52 4.80
CA ARG A 219 29.60 -10.83 3.37
C ARG A 219 28.22 -10.92 2.74
N TYR A 220 28.17 -10.48 1.49
CA TYR A 220 27.01 -10.51 0.62
C TYR A 220 27.35 -11.20 -0.71
N LEU A 221 26.34 -11.81 -1.31
CA LEU A 221 26.38 -12.39 -2.65
C LEU A 221 25.02 -12.13 -3.33
N ARG A 222 25.00 -11.99 -4.66
CA ARG A 222 23.75 -11.85 -5.43
C ARG A 222 22.91 -13.14 -5.33
N ALA A 223 21.61 -12.99 -5.13
CA ALA A 223 20.69 -14.11 -4.94
C ALA A 223 20.42 -14.84 -6.28
N ARG A 224 20.07 -16.13 -6.22
CA ARG A 224 19.65 -16.88 -7.42
C ARG A 224 18.24 -16.45 -7.86
N GLY A 225 18.05 -16.15 -9.14
CA GLY A 225 16.76 -15.71 -9.66
C GLY A 225 16.44 -14.22 -9.39
N TYR A 226 17.43 -13.44 -8.94
CA TYR A 226 17.32 -11.99 -8.72
C TYR A 226 16.80 -11.24 -9.96
N GLU A 227 17.07 -11.77 -11.16
CA GLU A 227 16.71 -11.21 -12.46
C GLU A 227 15.20 -10.97 -12.58
N LYS A 228 14.38 -11.85 -11.98
CA LYS A 228 12.91 -11.72 -11.99
C LYS A 228 12.49 -10.46 -11.23
N VAL A 229 12.92 -10.33 -9.99
CA VAL A 229 12.57 -9.20 -9.12
C VAL A 229 13.18 -7.91 -9.65
N LEU A 230 14.41 -7.98 -10.17
CA LEU A 230 15.10 -6.85 -10.81
C LEU A 230 14.33 -6.31 -12.03
N SER A 231 13.62 -7.16 -12.78
CA SER A 231 12.77 -6.73 -13.91
C SER A 231 11.52 -5.95 -13.49
N GLU A 232 11.15 -5.98 -12.21
CA GLU A 232 10.07 -5.19 -11.62
C GLU A 232 10.56 -3.88 -10.95
N MET A 233 11.86 -3.57 -11.00
CA MET A 233 12.48 -2.47 -10.25
C MET A 233 12.98 -1.31 -11.12
N THR A 234 12.87 -0.09 -10.58
CA THR A 234 13.30 1.16 -11.23
C THR A 234 14.59 1.69 -10.60
N LEU A 235 15.72 1.06 -10.93
CA LEU A 235 17.02 1.39 -10.33
C LEU A 235 17.85 2.41 -11.13
N SER A 236 18.64 3.21 -10.40
CA SER A 236 19.69 4.04 -10.97
C SER A 236 20.98 3.23 -11.24
N LEU A 237 21.88 3.76 -12.07
CA LEU A 237 23.10 3.07 -12.48
C LEU A 237 24.04 2.76 -11.29
N GLU A 238 24.09 3.65 -10.30
CA GLU A 238 24.91 3.50 -9.09
C GLU A 238 24.33 2.45 -8.13
N LYS A 239 23.00 2.26 -8.15
CA LYS A 239 22.36 1.17 -7.41
C LYS A 239 22.50 -0.17 -8.14
N LEU A 240 22.46 -0.17 -9.47
CA LEU A 240 22.74 -1.35 -10.29
C LEU A 240 24.20 -1.81 -10.15
N SER A 241 25.18 -0.91 -10.04
CA SER A 241 26.59 -1.29 -9.96
C SER A 241 26.88 -2.15 -8.72
N ILE A 242 26.24 -1.87 -7.58
CA ILE A 242 26.28 -2.71 -6.37
C ILE A 242 25.83 -4.15 -6.68
N LEU A 243 24.77 -4.36 -7.46
CA LEU A 243 24.34 -5.70 -7.87
C LEU A 243 25.32 -6.36 -8.84
N THR A 244 25.98 -5.59 -9.72
CA THR A 244 26.94 -6.18 -10.68
C THR A 244 28.17 -6.75 -10.01
N GLY A 245 28.76 -6.06 -9.02
CA GLY A 245 29.95 -6.51 -8.29
C GLY A 245 29.71 -7.64 -7.28
N LEU A 246 28.45 -8.02 -7.04
CA LEU A 246 28.06 -9.13 -6.18
C LEU A 246 27.84 -10.44 -6.94
N ASP A 247 28.44 -10.59 -8.14
CA ASP A 247 28.56 -11.89 -8.81
C ASP A 247 29.49 -12.85 -8.03
N VAL A 248 30.49 -12.27 -7.36
CA VAL A 248 31.33 -12.91 -6.33
C VAL A 248 30.95 -12.45 -4.93
N GLU A 249 31.44 -13.17 -3.92
CA GLU A 249 31.27 -12.80 -2.51
C GLU A 249 32.10 -11.55 -2.17
N GLN A 250 31.47 -10.54 -1.56
CA GLN A 250 32.15 -9.33 -1.08
C GLN A 250 31.68 -8.93 0.32
N ASP A 251 32.59 -8.36 1.11
CA ASP A 251 32.28 -7.75 2.41
C ASP A 251 31.74 -6.31 2.27
N VAL A 252 30.93 -5.86 3.24
CA VAL A 252 30.36 -4.50 3.29
C VAL A 252 31.43 -3.41 3.16
N GLY A 253 32.61 -3.60 3.76
CA GLY A 253 33.73 -2.67 3.66
C GLY A 253 34.28 -2.52 2.24
N THR A 254 34.32 -3.60 1.47
CA THR A 254 34.74 -3.64 0.06
C THR A 254 33.66 -3.05 -0.86
N ILE A 255 32.38 -3.39 -0.66
CA ILE A 255 31.26 -2.83 -1.43
C ILE A 255 31.15 -1.31 -1.24
N CYS A 256 31.37 -0.82 -0.01
CA CYS A 256 31.41 0.61 0.30
C CYS A 256 32.56 1.35 -0.42
N LYS A 257 33.73 0.73 -0.57
CA LYS A 257 34.91 1.32 -1.24
C LYS A 257 34.81 1.32 -2.77
N SER A 258 34.04 0.40 -3.36
CA SER A 258 33.90 0.25 -4.82
C SER A 258 32.71 1.04 -5.39
N SER A 259 31.76 1.45 -4.56
CA SER A 259 30.61 2.26 -4.96
C SER A 259 30.95 3.75 -5.11
N THR A 260 30.21 4.44 -5.99
CA THR A 260 30.18 5.90 -6.08
C THR A 260 29.18 6.55 -5.12
N LEU A 261 28.33 5.76 -4.47
CA LEU A 261 27.40 6.22 -3.44
C LEU A 261 28.12 6.39 -2.09
N SER A 262 27.57 7.22 -1.21
CA SER A 262 28.07 7.28 0.17
C SER A 262 27.88 5.92 0.86
N HIS A 263 28.79 5.55 1.77
CA HIS A 263 28.69 4.29 2.53
C HIS A 263 27.32 4.11 3.19
N TYR A 264 26.69 5.21 3.58
CA TYR A 264 25.35 5.26 4.15
C TYR A 264 24.25 4.84 3.14
N GLU A 265 24.26 5.37 1.91
CA GLU A 265 23.36 4.93 0.84
C GLU A 265 23.67 3.49 0.38
N VAL A 266 24.95 3.07 0.39
CA VAL A 266 25.34 1.67 0.12
C VAL A 266 24.69 0.74 1.15
N CYS A 267 24.84 1.04 2.45
CA CYS A 267 24.22 0.24 3.52
C CYS A 267 22.68 0.21 3.43
N ARG A 268 22.01 1.35 3.20
CA ARG A 268 20.55 1.36 2.98
C ARG A 268 20.13 0.54 1.76
N THR A 269 20.92 0.59 0.68
CA THR A 269 20.66 -0.18 -0.54
C THR A 269 20.89 -1.68 -0.33
N LEU A 270 21.96 -2.10 0.37
CA LEU A 270 22.22 -3.50 0.72
C LEU A 270 21.14 -4.07 1.64
N TRP A 271 20.64 -3.30 2.62
CA TRP A 271 19.49 -3.72 3.43
C TRP A 271 18.25 -3.92 2.57
N ALA A 272 17.88 -2.94 1.73
CA ALA A 272 16.74 -3.08 0.83
C ALA A 272 16.87 -4.29 -0.09
N TYR A 273 18.05 -4.50 -0.69
CA TYR A 273 18.34 -5.66 -1.53
C TYR A 273 18.26 -7.00 -0.78
N ARG A 274 18.65 -7.05 0.50
CA ARG A 274 18.49 -8.24 1.36
C ARG A 274 17.02 -8.56 1.61
N VAL A 275 16.20 -7.54 1.92
CA VAL A 275 14.76 -7.71 2.15
C VAL A 275 14.07 -8.12 0.86
N ILE A 276 14.28 -7.40 -0.24
CA ILE A 276 13.72 -7.70 -1.56
C ILE A 276 14.15 -9.11 -2.03
N GLY A 277 15.34 -9.56 -1.65
CA GLY A 277 15.87 -10.89 -1.98
C GLY A 277 16.63 -10.94 -3.31
N VAL A 278 17.19 -9.81 -3.75
CA VAL A 278 18.13 -9.75 -4.88
C VAL A 278 19.59 -9.94 -4.46
N VAL A 279 19.90 -9.80 -3.16
CA VAL A 279 21.15 -10.27 -2.53
C VAL A 279 20.83 -11.10 -1.30
N GLN A 280 21.75 -11.99 -0.94
CA GLN A 280 21.75 -12.74 0.31
C GLN A 280 22.94 -12.33 1.16
N ARG A 281 22.71 -12.22 2.48
CA ARG A 281 23.78 -12.12 3.49
C ARG A 281 24.29 -13.53 3.76
N LEU A 282 25.60 -13.71 3.81
CA LEU A 282 26.24 -14.97 4.18
C LEU A 282 26.43 -15.06 5.70
N ALA A 283 26.60 -16.28 6.21
CA ALA A 283 26.77 -16.61 7.62
C ALA A 283 28.26 -16.60 8.02
#